data_AF-A0A9D4YBA1-F1
#
_entry.id   AF-A0A9D4YBA1-F1
#
_cell.length_a   1.000
_cell.length_b   1.000
_cell.length_c   1.000
_cell.angle_alpha   90.00
_cell.angle_beta   90.00
_cell.angle_gamma   90.00
#
_symmetry.space_group_name_H-M   'P 1'
#
loop_
_entity.id
_entity.type
_entity.pdbx_description
1 polymer ?
#
loop_
_entity_poly.entity_id
_entity_poly.type
_entity_poly.pdbx_seq_one_letter_code
_entity_poly.pdbx_strand_id
1 'polypeptide(L)'
;MPNARDRVLKLANQVGAPDRVPKKKKKTVARVLETAGDAGAGPSQAASVIPSSPPRSNPIDIPDSSPSPAASPLHKRKRPAGPLTRSSLGSPNGPGSYLLPPCYVERSFFKAEESIAVPAPEAKAILDQDAAARRKDLARDIAAVIRVMETAMVLTDTSVSTASLEDALLQVRTEKERLSKDLSDYKEEHRLQEGLSQKLEEVEKERDQLKAAKASLEEQVVDHQKLTEDNAGLRAQVESLEGKVRPLADETEEERALGSRGELLGHLRTLNQDLVACFKEGFDNAVEQLGLLNPELVTAGSAYNCCVRDGEIICPFEAEEELGGEEEEEDEEVLRAES
;
A
#
# COMPACT_ATOMS: atom_id res chain seq x y z
N MET A 1 -43.12 -20.18 -1.10
CA MET A 1 -41.73 -20.00 -1.57
C MET A 1 -40.83 -19.87 -0.36
N PRO A 2 -39.99 -20.86 -0.02
CA PRO A 2 -39.14 -20.78 1.16
C PRO A 2 -38.00 -19.76 0.95
N ASN A 3 -37.74 -18.97 2.00
CA ASN A 3 -36.85 -17.80 2.01
C ASN A 3 -35.39 -18.23 1.85
N ALA A 4 -34.59 -17.45 1.11
CA ALA A 4 -33.18 -17.75 0.80
C ALA A 4 -32.32 -17.99 2.05
N ARG A 5 -32.73 -17.42 3.19
CA ARG A 5 -32.08 -17.60 4.49
C ARG A 5 -32.15 -19.05 5.02
N ASP A 6 -33.22 -19.78 4.72
CA ASP A 6 -33.40 -21.17 5.16
C ASP A 6 -32.53 -22.14 4.35
N ARG A 7 -32.16 -21.77 3.11
CA ARG A 7 -31.27 -22.60 2.28
C ARG A 7 -29.82 -22.53 2.75
N VAL A 8 -29.38 -21.37 3.28
CA VAL A 8 -28.03 -21.20 3.81
C VAL A 8 -27.85 -21.95 5.14
N LEU A 9 -28.86 -21.94 6.02
CA LEU A 9 -28.80 -22.72 7.27
C LEU A 9 -28.77 -24.24 7.04
N LYS A 10 -29.41 -24.72 5.96
CA LYS A 10 -29.46 -26.15 5.64
C LYS A 10 -28.13 -26.67 5.06
N LEU A 11 -27.35 -25.82 4.40
CA LEU A 11 -26.02 -26.14 3.88
C LEU A 11 -24.94 -26.11 4.97
N ALA A 12 -25.07 -25.24 5.98
CA ALA A 12 -24.14 -25.19 7.10
C ALA A 12 -24.17 -26.46 7.97
N ASN A 13 -25.32 -27.13 8.07
CA ASN A 13 -25.47 -28.33 8.90
C ASN A 13 -25.08 -29.65 8.20
N GLN A 14 -24.67 -29.63 6.92
CA GLN A 14 -24.25 -30.84 6.19
C GLN A 14 -22.73 -31.04 6.10
N VAL A 15 -21.91 -30.07 6.54
CA VAL A 15 -20.44 -30.14 6.40
C VAL A 15 -19.73 -30.50 7.73
N GLY A 16 -20.49 -30.74 8.80
CA GLY A 16 -19.95 -30.94 10.15
C GLY A 16 -20.05 -32.35 10.71
N ALA A 17 -19.64 -33.40 9.98
CA ALA A 17 -19.56 -34.76 10.53
C ALA A 17 -18.18 -35.39 10.23
N PRO A 18 -17.23 -35.39 11.19
CA PRO A 18 -16.04 -36.20 11.10
C PRO A 18 -16.30 -37.63 11.61
N ASP A 19 -15.97 -38.58 10.75
CA ASP A 19 -15.98 -40.03 10.99
C ASP A 19 -15.09 -40.41 12.19
N ARG A 20 -15.63 -41.22 13.11
CA ARG A 20 -14.92 -41.72 14.29
C ARG A 20 -14.43 -43.14 14.04
N VAL A 21 -13.11 -43.35 14.00
CA VAL A 21 -12.47 -44.65 14.26
C VAL A 21 -11.55 -44.50 15.49
N PRO A 22 -11.60 -45.43 16.48
CA PRO A 22 -10.91 -45.23 17.75
C PRO A 22 -9.51 -45.84 17.73
N LYS A 23 -8.55 -45.24 18.45
CA LYS A 23 -7.64 -45.95 19.38
C LYS A 23 -6.66 -45.04 20.15
N LYS A 24 -6.64 -45.31 21.46
CA LYS A 24 -5.50 -45.35 22.40
C LYS A 24 -4.90 -44.04 22.93
N LYS A 25 -5.36 -43.74 24.15
CA LYS A 25 -4.70 -43.13 25.31
C LYS A 25 -3.19 -42.85 25.17
N LYS A 26 -2.81 -41.59 25.36
CA LYS A 26 -1.65 -41.22 26.19
C LYS A 26 -1.90 -39.86 26.86
N LYS A 27 -1.43 -39.82 28.10
CA LYS A 27 -1.65 -38.87 29.20
C LYS A 27 -0.74 -37.65 29.01
N THR A 28 -1.11 -36.49 29.56
CA THR A 28 -0.29 -35.62 30.45
C THR A 28 -0.53 -34.11 30.26
N VAL A 29 -1.13 -33.54 31.31
CA VAL A 29 -0.89 -32.25 32.00
C VAL A 29 -1.41 -30.92 31.43
N ALA A 30 -2.06 -30.23 32.38
CA ALA A 30 -2.77 -28.98 32.37
C ALA A 30 -1.90 -27.73 32.16
N ARG A 31 -2.57 -26.66 31.69
CA ARG A 31 -2.46 -25.35 32.35
C ARG A 31 -3.74 -24.55 32.16
N VAL A 32 -4.30 -24.14 33.29
CA VAL A 32 -5.44 -23.25 33.50
C VAL A 32 -4.99 -21.80 33.31
N LEU A 33 -5.81 -20.97 32.66
CA LEU A 33 -6.10 -19.62 33.14
C LEU A 33 -7.45 -19.15 32.57
N GLU A 34 -8.44 -19.09 33.46
CA GLU A 34 -9.67 -18.32 33.30
C GLU A 34 -9.37 -16.84 33.57
N THR A 35 -10.08 -15.94 32.88
CA THR A 35 -10.80 -14.84 33.54
C THR A 35 -11.96 -14.40 32.66
N ALA A 36 -13.14 -14.42 33.27
CA ALA A 36 -14.41 -13.89 32.76
C ALA A 36 -14.50 -12.37 32.90
N GLY A 37 -15.45 -11.77 32.20
CA GLY A 37 -15.85 -10.37 32.36
C GLY A 37 -16.96 -9.99 31.38
N ASP A 38 -18.19 -10.34 31.74
CA ASP A 38 -19.44 -10.01 31.05
C ASP A 38 -19.96 -8.61 31.44
N ALA A 39 -20.93 -8.14 30.64
CA ALA A 39 -21.95 -7.11 30.90
C ALA A 39 -21.80 -5.74 30.21
N GLY A 40 -22.82 -5.41 29.39
CA GLY A 40 -23.44 -4.08 29.45
C GLY A 40 -23.86 -3.41 28.14
N ALA A 41 -25.07 -3.73 27.66
CA ALA A 41 -26.12 -2.86 27.07
C ALA A 41 -25.77 -1.59 26.24
N GLY A 42 -26.37 -1.50 25.02
CA GLY A 42 -26.38 -0.32 24.12
C GLY A 42 -27.27 0.86 24.58
N PRO A 43 -27.96 1.64 23.72
CA PRO A 43 -27.98 1.71 22.23
C PRO A 43 -27.99 3.18 21.65
N SER A 44 -28.20 3.29 20.32
CA SER A 44 -28.77 4.45 19.57
C SER A 44 -27.88 5.70 19.41
N GLN A 45 -27.93 6.52 18.34
CA GLN A 45 -28.61 6.54 17.04
C GLN A 45 -28.05 7.77 16.27
N ALA A 46 -28.39 7.84 14.98
CA ALA A 46 -28.66 9.05 14.20
C ALA A 46 -27.55 9.61 13.29
N ALA A 47 -27.96 9.67 12.03
CA ALA A 47 -27.35 10.32 10.89
C ALA A 47 -27.82 11.79 10.78
N SER A 48 -26.99 12.65 10.18
CA SER A 48 -27.36 13.86 9.41
C SER A 48 -26.06 14.44 8.84
N VAL A 49 -25.75 14.27 7.54
CA VAL A 49 -26.13 15.12 6.40
C VAL A 49 -25.73 16.60 6.56
N ILE A 50 -24.82 17.00 5.67
CA ILE A 50 -24.12 18.28 5.46
C ILE A 50 -25.03 19.27 4.70
N PRO A 51 -24.81 20.60 4.76
CA PRO A 51 -24.17 21.24 3.59
C PRO A 51 -23.18 22.39 3.88
N SER A 52 -22.04 22.30 3.19
CA SER A 52 -21.21 23.30 2.47
C SER A 52 -21.21 24.80 2.83
N SER A 53 -20.00 25.33 3.02
CA SER A 53 -19.61 26.74 2.80
C SER A 53 -18.38 26.83 1.86
N PRO A 54 -18.21 27.91 1.07
CA PRO A 54 -16.93 28.27 0.45
C PRO A 54 -16.48 29.70 0.89
N PRO A 55 -15.36 30.30 0.42
CA PRO A 55 -14.08 30.23 1.13
C PRO A 55 -13.35 31.59 1.39
N ARG A 56 -12.39 31.52 2.32
CA ARG A 56 -11.06 32.20 2.46
C ARG A 56 -10.80 33.63 1.94
N SER A 57 -10.13 34.43 2.80
CA SER A 57 -9.00 35.29 2.41
C SER A 57 -7.98 35.45 3.57
N ASN A 58 -6.75 35.84 3.22
CA ASN A 58 -5.44 35.55 3.84
C ASN A 58 -4.95 36.56 4.93
N PRO A 59 -3.83 36.27 5.63
CA PRO A 59 -3.36 37.02 6.82
C PRO A 59 -2.39 38.17 6.51
N ILE A 60 -2.28 39.13 7.43
CA ILE A 60 -1.34 40.27 7.39
C ILE A 60 -0.29 40.10 8.49
N ASP A 61 0.98 40.21 8.09
CA ASP A 61 2.20 40.17 8.90
C ASP A 61 2.37 41.41 9.81
N ILE A 62 2.94 41.18 11.00
CA ILE A 62 3.45 42.22 11.91
C ILE A 62 4.96 42.05 12.01
N PRO A 63 5.76 43.11 11.79
CA PRO A 63 7.15 43.12 12.26
C PRO A 63 7.31 43.91 13.57
N ASP A 64 8.00 43.23 14.47
CA ASP A 64 8.59 43.65 15.73
C ASP A 64 9.74 44.67 15.52
N SER A 65 9.90 45.61 16.46
CA SER A 65 11.20 46.09 16.97
C SER A 65 11.04 47.31 17.90
N SER A 66 11.40 47.11 19.15
CA SER A 66 11.83 48.19 20.08
C SER A 66 13.34 48.47 19.91
N PRO A 67 13.86 49.62 20.40
CA PRO A 67 14.64 49.53 21.63
C PRO A 67 14.48 50.72 22.62
N SER A 68 14.79 50.42 23.88
CA SER A 68 14.79 51.28 25.10
C SER A 68 15.94 52.32 25.10
N PRO A 69 15.92 53.40 25.94
CA PRO A 69 16.40 53.24 27.32
C PRO A 69 15.77 54.17 28.41
N ALA A 70 15.88 53.67 29.65
CA ALA A 70 15.86 54.27 31.00
C ALA A 70 15.55 55.78 31.21
N ALA A 71 14.61 56.06 32.13
CA ALA A 71 14.63 57.24 32.99
C ALA A 71 13.94 56.98 34.35
N SER A 72 14.58 57.46 35.41
CA SER A 72 14.30 57.29 36.85
C SER A 72 13.00 57.96 37.35
N PRO A 73 12.51 57.65 38.58
CA PRO A 73 11.19 58.04 39.04
C PRO A 73 11.16 59.50 39.54
N LEU A 74 10.31 60.33 38.94
CA LEU A 74 10.14 61.73 39.33
C LEU A 74 9.02 61.92 40.36
N HIS A 75 9.43 62.61 41.42
CA HIS A 75 8.73 62.90 42.66
C HIS A 75 7.33 63.52 42.51
N LYS A 76 6.45 63.15 43.45
CA LYS A 76 5.22 63.89 43.81
C LYS A 76 5.55 65.36 44.09
N ARG A 77 5.28 66.26 43.13
CA ARG A 77 5.26 67.70 43.40
C ARG A 77 3.97 68.05 44.15
N LYS A 78 4.08 68.30 45.45
CA LYS A 78 3.15 69.18 46.17
C LYS A 78 3.25 70.57 45.52
N ARG A 79 2.17 71.07 44.95
CA ARG A 79 2.12 72.44 44.40
C ARG A 79 1.65 73.38 45.53
N PRO A 80 2.36 74.48 45.81
CA PRO A 80 1.99 75.39 46.89
C PRO A 80 0.71 76.14 46.51
N ALA A 81 -0.25 76.16 47.45
CA ALA A 81 -1.37 77.09 47.43
C ALA A 81 -0.82 78.49 47.69
N GLY A 82 -0.88 79.33 46.66
CA GLY A 82 -0.64 80.77 46.74
C GLY A 82 -1.70 81.49 45.90
N PRO A 83 -2.13 82.71 46.27
CA PRO A 83 -3.14 83.43 45.51
C PRO A 83 -2.54 83.84 44.17
N LEU A 84 -3.05 83.28 43.08
CA LEU A 84 -2.66 83.69 41.73
C LEU A 84 -3.32 85.03 41.42
N THR A 85 -2.50 86.08 41.47
CA THR A 85 -2.84 87.41 40.99
C THR A 85 -3.22 87.34 39.51
N ARG A 86 -4.39 87.90 39.20
CA ARG A 86 -4.94 88.08 37.85
C ARG A 86 -4.01 88.98 37.04
N SER A 87 -3.12 88.42 36.22
CA SER A 87 -2.62 89.07 34.98
C SER A 87 -1.79 88.11 34.13
N SER A 88 -2.07 88.17 32.83
CA SER A 88 -1.36 87.60 31.67
C SER A 88 -0.01 86.93 31.95
N LEU A 89 0.08 85.63 31.68
CA LEU A 89 1.35 84.96 31.38
C LEU A 89 1.15 83.94 30.27
N GLY A 90 2.12 83.93 29.35
CA GLY A 90 2.08 83.32 28.03
C GLY A 90 1.84 81.81 28.02
N SER A 91 1.22 81.38 26.92
CA SER A 91 0.97 79.98 26.62
C SER A 91 2.16 79.35 25.90
N PRO A 92 2.51 78.09 26.19
CA PRO A 92 3.49 77.30 25.44
C PRO A 92 3.02 76.87 24.04
N ASN A 93 1.81 77.25 23.61
CA ASN A 93 1.22 76.87 22.32
C ASN A 93 1.00 78.09 21.41
N GLY A 94 2.06 78.56 20.77
CA GLY A 94 2.03 79.51 19.64
C GLY A 94 1.46 80.92 19.92
N PRO A 95 1.79 81.91 19.10
CA PRO A 95 1.17 83.24 19.18
C PRO A 95 -0.30 83.15 18.73
N GLY A 96 -1.24 83.43 19.63
CA GLY A 96 -2.67 83.57 19.32
C GLY A 96 -3.63 82.58 19.99
N SER A 97 -3.16 81.66 20.85
CA SER A 97 -4.05 80.74 21.56
C SER A 97 -4.69 81.39 22.80
N TYR A 98 -6.02 81.42 22.85
CA TYR A 98 -6.78 81.75 24.06
C TYR A 98 -6.84 80.52 24.95
N LEU A 99 -6.22 80.59 26.13
CA LEU A 99 -6.32 79.54 27.13
C LEU A 99 -7.63 79.69 27.90
N LEU A 100 -8.50 78.68 27.78
CA LEU A 100 -9.67 78.60 28.64
C LEU A 100 -9.22 78.46 30.10
N PRO A 101 -9.86 79.17 31.04
CA PRO A 101 -9.58 78.99 32.46
C PRO A 101 -9.79 77.53 32.90
N PRO A 102 -9.06 77.05 33.92
CA PRO A 102 -9.11 75.66 34.37
C PRO A 102 -10.38 75.34 35.17
N CYS A 103 -11.56 75.59 34.59
CA CYS A 103 -12.87 75.48 35.24
C CYS A 103 -13.21 74.07 35.75
N TYR A 104 -12.52 73.04 35.28
CA TYR A 104 -12.70 71.65 35.74
C TYR A 104 -12.05 71.39 37.10
N VAL A 105 -10.81 71.84 37.27
CA VAL A 105 -10.03 71.63 38.50
C VAL A 105 -10.39 72.71 39.52
N GLU A 106 -10.57 73.94 39.07
CA GLU A 106 -10.97 75.08 39.89
C GLU A 106 -12.47 75.33 39.71
N ARG A 107 -13.30 74.49 40.35
CA ARG A 107 -14.77 74.66 40.35
C ARG A 107 -15.23 76.02 40.90
N SER A 108 -14.36 76.66 41.66
CA SER A 108 -14.53 78.00 42.23
C SER A 108 -14.22 79.14 41.24
N PHE A 109 -13.92 78.86 39.97
CA PHE A 109 -13.61 79.91 39.00
C PHE A 109 -14.84 80.78 38.65
N PHE A 110 -16.04 80.19 38.65
CA PHE A 110 -17.32 80.89 38.47
C PHE A 110 -18.20 80.74 39.72
N LYS A 111 -17.77 81.30 40.86
CA LYS A 111 -18.63 81.32 42.05
C LYS A 111 -19.83 82.24 41.84
N ALA A 112 -20.99 81.83 42.33
CA ALA A 112 -22.21 82.63 42.27
C ALA A 112 -22.09 83.96 43.04
N GLU A 113 -21.21 84.04 44.04
CA GLU A 113 -21.01 85.26 44.85
C GLU A 113 -20.07 86.29 44.21
N GLU A 114 -19.31 85.93 43.17
CA GLU A 114 -18.36 86.82 42.50
C GLU A 114 -18.99 87.41 41.23
N SER A 115 -19.15 88.74 41.18
CA SER A 115 -19.74 89.42 40.02
C SER A 115 -18.82 89.31 38.80
N ILE A 116 -19.28 88.59 37.78
CA ILE A 116 -18.60 88.53 36.48
C ILE A 116 -18.76 89.92 35.81
N ALA A 117 -17.68 90.69 35.79
CA ALA A 117 -17.66 92.02 35.20
C ALA A 117 -17.23 91.96 33.72
N VAL A 118 -18.01 92.61 32.85
CA VAL A 118 -17.64 92.86 31.45
C VAL A 118 -16.71 94.09 31.42
N PRO A 119 -15.55 94.03 30.74
CA PRO A 119 -14.66 95.19 30.61
C PRO A 119 -15.41 96.41 30.03
N ALA A 120 -15.16 97.60 30.58
CA ALA A 120 -15.78 98.85 30.12
C ALA A 120 -15.74 99.10 28.59
N PRO A 121 -14.63 98.84 27.85
CA PRO A 121 -14.63 99.02 26.39
C PRO A 121 -15.53 98.01 25.67
N GLU A 122 -15.62 96.77 26.17
CA GLU A 122 -16.49 95.73 25.63
C GLU A 122 -17.96 96.05 25.90
N ALA A 123 -18.27 96.49 27.13
CA ALA A 123 -19.60 96.94 27.50
C ALA A 123 -20.06 98.11 26.61
N LYS A 124 -19.16 99.06 26.32
CA LYS A 124 -19.45 100.16 25.39
C LYS A 124 -19.67 99.64 23.96
N ALA A 125 -18.83 98.75 23.46
CA ALA A 125 -18.97 98.17 22.13
C ALA A 125 -20.31 97.43 21.94
N ILE A 126 -20.77 96.70 22.97
CA ILE A 126 -22.09 96.06 22.99
C ILE A 126 -23.20 97.12 22.99
N LEU A 127 -23.10 98.13 23.84
CA LEU A 127 -24.13 99.17 23.99
C LEU A 127 -24.24 100.11 22.78
N ASP A 128 -23.15 100.34 22.04
CA ASP A 128 -23.11 101.16 20.82
C ASP A 128 -23.81 100.49 19.63
N GLN A 129 -24.09 99.19 19.68
CA GLN A 129 -24.89 98.49 18.66
C GLN A 129 -26.37 98.89 18.72
N ASP A 130 -27.08 98.72 17.60
CA ASP A 130 -28.54 98.85 17.58
C ASP A 130 -29.21 97.78 18.47
N ALA A 131 -30.29 98.15 19.14
CA ALA A 131 -30.98 97.26 20.08
C ALA A 131 -31.54 95.98 19.41
N ALA A 132 -31.97 96.06 18.15
CA ALA A 132 -32.43 94.90 17.40
C ALA A 132 -31.26 94.00 16.99
N ALA A 133 -30.12 94.59 16.61
CA ALA A 133 -28.89 93.85 16.32
C ALA A 133 -28.41 93.04 17.54
N ARG A 134 -28.34 93.68 18.73
CA ARG A 134 -28.01 92.99 19.98
C ARG A 134 -28.91 91.80 20.29
N ARG A 135 -30.23 91.97 20.16
CA ARG A 135 -31.20 90.88 20.42
C ARG A 135 -31.00 89.71 19.47
N LYS A 136 -30.69 90.00 18.20
CA LYS A 136 -30.41 88.99 17.18
C LYS A 136 -29.13 88.22 17.49
N ASP A 137 -28.07 88.91 17.90
CA ASP A 137 -26.79 88.29 18.25
C ASP A 137 -26.91 87.44 19.51
N LEU A 138 -27.54 87.96 20.56
CA LEU A 138 -27.83 87.19 21.77
C LEU A 138 -28.67 85.93 21.49
N ALA A 139 -29.70 86.03 20.65
CA ALA A 139 -30.52 84.87 20.26
C ALA A 139 -29.69 83.82 19.50
N ARG A 140 -28.75 84.24 18.65
CA ARG A 140 -27.83 83.35 17.93
C ARG A 140 -26.91 82.61 18.90
N ASP A 141 -26.35 83.33 19.88
CA ASP A 141 -25.41 82.76 20.85
C ASP A 141 -26.11 81.78 21.81
N ILE A 142 -27.32 82.12 22.28
CA ILE A 142 -28.15 81.21 23.06
C ILE A 142 -28.45 79.93 22.24
N ALA A 143 -28.80 80.07 20.96
CA ALA A 143 -29.03 78.92 20.09
C ALA A 143 -27.76 78.07 19.85
N ALA A 144 -26.58 78.69 19.82
CA ALA A 144 -25.31 77.95 19.77
C ALA A 144 -25.06 77.14 21.06
N VAL A 145 -25.28 77.74 22.23
CA VAL A 145 -25.12 77.03 23.53
C VAL A 145 -26.11 75.87 23.65
N ILE A 146 -27.37 76.07 23.26
CA ILE A 146 -28.39 74.99 23.26
C ILE A 146 -27.95 73.84 22.36
N ARG A 147 -27.45 74.11 21.14
CA ARG A 147 -26.94 73.06 20.23
C ARG A 147 -25.74 72.31 20.81
N VAL A 148 -24.83 72.99 21.49
CA VAL A 148 -23.69 72.34 22.16
C VAL A 148 -24.17 71.44 23.29
N MET A 149 -25.14 71.91 24.10
CA MET A 149 -25.72 71.10 25.17
C MET A 149 -26.48 69.88 24.62
N GLU A 150 -27.28 70.06 23.57
CA GLU A 150 -27.96 68.98 22.86
C GLU A 150 -26.95 67.95 22.32
N THR A 151 -25.87 68.41 21.67
CA THR A 151 -24.80 67.54 21.20
C THR A 151 -24.15 66.77 22.35
N ALA A 152 -23.87 67.43 23.48
CA ALA A 152 -23.31 66.76 24.66
C ALA A 152 -24.26 65.71 25.25
N MET A 153 -25.57 66.00 25.30
CA MET A 153 -26.58 65.04 25.75
C MET A 153 -26.69 63.84 24.79
N VAL A 154 -26.77 64.06 23.49
CA VAL A 154 -26.77 62.99 22.48
C VAL A 154 -25.50 62.14 22.55
N LEU A 155 -24.34 62.75 22.74
CA LEU A 155 -23.07 62.02 22.91
C LEU A 155 -23.03 61.22 24.22
N THR A 156 -23.74 61.68 25.26
CA THR A 156 -23.87 60.95 26.53
C THR A 156 -24.86 59.78 26.40
N ASP A 157 -25.96 59.95 25.66
CA ASP A 157 -26.97 58.90 25.43
C ASP A 157 -26.52 57.86 24.39
N THR A 158 -25.63 58.21 23.48
CA THR A 158 -25.03 57.30 22.48
C THR A 158 -23.83 56.51 23.00
N SER A 159 -23.45 56.67 24.29
CA SER A 159 -22.53 55.73 24.90
C SER A 159 -23.23 54.37 24.93
N VAL A 160 -22.86 53.50 23.99
CA VAL A 160 -23.29 52.11 23.96
C VAL A 160 -23.13 51.56 25.37
N SER A 161 -24.22 51.08 25.96
CA SER A 161 -24.19 50.49 27.30
C SER A 161 -23.08 49.43 27.32
N THR A 162 -22.07 49.63 28.17
CA THR A 162 -20.92 48.72 28.26
C THR A 162 -21.35 47.29 28.54
N ALA A 163 -22.47 47.11 29.25
CA ALA A 163 -23.09 45.80 29.48
C ALA A 163 -23.52 45.10 28.18
N SER A 164 -24.12 45.81 27.22
CA SER A 164 -24.53 45.22 25.94
C SER A 164 -23.33 44.79 25.09
N LEU A 165 -22.20 45.52 25.20
CA LEU A 165 -20.96 45.16 24.52
C LEU A 165 -20.28 43.96 25.19
N GLU A 166 -20.28 43.92 26.52
CA GLU A 166 -19.76 42.80 27.31
C GLU A 166 -20.54 41.50 27.04
N ASP A 167 -21.87 41.57 26.95
CA ASP A 167 -22.73 40.43 26.61
C ASP A 167 -22.44 39.92 25.18
N ALA A 168 -22.33 40.82 24.20
CA ALA A 168 -21.98 40.45 22.83
C ALA A 168 -20.58 39.82 22.75
N LEU A 169 -19.62 40.31 23.53
CA LEU A 169 -18.25 39.77 23.58
C LEU A 169 -18.23 38.39 24.24
N LEU A 170 -19.04 38.18 25.30
CA LEU A 170 -19.23 36.87 25.91
C LEU A 170 -19.83 35.88 24.90
N GLN A 171 -20.85 36.27 24.14
CA GLN A 171 -21.46 35.44 23.09
C GLN A 171 -20.44 35.05 22.00
N VAL A 172 -19.65 36.01 21.52
CA VAL A 172 -18.60 35.70 20.53
C VAL A 172 -17.55 34.75 21.10
N ARG A 173 -17.19 34.87 22.38
CA ARG A 173 -16.25 33.94 23.03
C ARG A 173 -16.81 32.54 23.14
N THR A 174 -18.06 32.38 23.59
CA THR A 174 -18.68 31.06 23.70
C THR A 174 -18.86 30.40 22.33
N GLU A 175 -19.26 31.17 21.31
CA GLU A 175 -19.33 30.67 19.94
C GLU A 175 -17.96 30.29 19.38
N LYS A 176 -16.92 31.08 19.65
CA LYS A 176 -15.55 30.76 19.26
C LYS A 176 -15.08 29.46 19.89
N GLU A 177 -15.34 29.24 21.18
CA GLU A 177 -14.99 28.00 21.87
C GLU A 177 -15.75 26.81 21.30
N ARG A 178 -17.05 26.98 21.04
CA ARG A 178 -17.89 25.97 20.40
C ARG A 178 -17.35 25.58 19.01
N LEU A 179 -17.12 26.56 18.14
CA LEU A 179 -16.58 26.34 16.79
C LEU A 179 -15.17 25.78 16.82
N SER A 180 -14.34 26.18 17.79
CA SER A 180 -13.01 25.61 17.97
C SER A 180 -13.06 24.13 18.31
N LYS A 181 -14.03 23.71 19.13
CA LYS A 181 -14.25 22.30 19.45
C LYS A 181 -14.77 21.53 18.24
N ASP A 182 -15.81 22.02 17.57
CA ASP A 182 -16.37 21.40 16.37
C ASP A 182 -15.31 21.21 15.27
N LEU A 183 -14.42 22.21 15.09
CA LEU A 183 -13.31 22.14 14.15
C LEU A 183 -12.27 21.09 14.54
N SER A 184 -12.02 20.92 15.84
CA SER A 184 -11.14 19.85 16.34
C SER A 184 -11.74 18.47 16.08
N ASP A 185 -13.02 18.29 16.39
CA ASP A 185 -13.74 17.03 16.19
C ASP A 185 -13.76 16.65 14.68
N TYR A 186 -14.08 17.62 13.81
CA TYR A 186 -14.05 17.43 12.36
C TYR A 186 -12.67 17.02 11.83
N LYS A 187 -11.59 17.60 12.37
CA LYS A 187 -10.22 17.25 11.96
C LYS A 187 -9.87 15.81 12.33
N GLU A 188 -10.27 15.34 13.50
CA GLU A 188 -10.04 13.96 13.92
C GLU A 188 -10.87 12.98 13.07
N GLU A 189 -12.13 13.30 12.78
CA GLU A 189 -12.96 12.52 11.85
C GLU A 189 -12.34 12.42 10.46
N HIS A 190 -11.86 13.54 9.92
CA HIS A 190 -11.18 13.56 8.62
C HIS A 190 -9.91 12.71 8.63
N ARG A 191 -9.10 12.81 9.69
CA ARG A 191 -7.90 11.98 9.87
C ARG A 191 -8.23 10.49 9.93
N LEU A 192 -9.31 10.12 10.61
CA LEU A 192 -9.79 8.74 10.65
C LEU A 192 -10.26 8.27 9.26
N GLN A 193 -10.97 9.12 8.53
CA GLN A 193 -11.41 8.82 7.17
C GLN A 193 -10.23 8.61 6.21
N GLU A 194 -9.21 9.46 6.26
CA GLU A 194 -7.97 9.29 5.50
C GLU A 194 -7.29 7.96 5.83
N GLY A 195 -7.21 7.60 7.11
CA GLY A 195 -6.64 6.33 7.56
C GLY A 195 -7.45 5.11 7.08
N LEU A 196 -8.78 5.20 7.04
CA LEU A 196 -9.63 4.15 6.47
C LEU A 196 -9.46 4.04 4.96
N SER A 197 -9.37 5.16 4.25
CA SER A 197 -9.13 5.19 2.80
C SER A 197 -7.78 4.55 2.44
N GLN A 198 -6.72 4.82 3.20
CA GLN A 198 -5.41 4.17 3.00
C GLN A 198 -5.50 2.66 3.19
N LYS A 199 -6.15 2.19 4.26
CA LYS A 199 -6.34 0.75 4.49
C LYS A 199 -7.16 0.08 3.39
N LEU A 200 -8.18 0.76 2.84
CA LEU A 200 -8.93 0.24 1.70
C LEU A 200 -8.04 0.09 0.46
N GLU A 201 -7.20 1.09 0.18
CA GLU A 201 -6.24 1.02 -0.93
C GLU A 201 -5.22 -0.12 -0.75
N GLU A 202 -4.72 -0.32 0.48
CA GLU A 202 -3.84 -1.45 0.81
C GLU A 202 -4.52 -2.80 0.58
N VAL A 203 -5.75 -2.98 1.09
CA VAL A 203 -6.54 -4.21 0.90
C VAL A 203 -6.85 -4.45 -0.58
N GLU A 204 -7.11 -3.40 -1.37
CA GLU A 204 -7.30 -3.53 -2.82
C GLU A 204 -6.03 -3.99 -3.53
N LYS A 205 -4.85 -3.46 -3.16
CA LYS A 205 -3.56 -3.92 -3.67
C LYS A 205 -3.30 -5.38 -3.32
N GLU A 206 -3.53 -5.77 -2.06
CA GLU A 206 -3.38 -7.16 -1.62
C GLU A 206 -4.35 -8.11 -2.36
N ARG A 207 -5.60 -7.70 -2.55
CA ARG A 207 -6.59 -8.45 -3.34
C ARG A 207 -6.10 -8.68 -4.76
N ASP A 208 -5.56 -7.65 -5.41
CA ASP A 208 -5.10 -7.75 -6.79
C ASP A 208 -3.85 -8.63 -6.92
N GLN A 209 -2.94 -8.56 -5.95
CA GLN A 209 -1.79 -9.47 -5.84
C GLN A 209 -2.23 -10.92 -5.64
N LEU A 210 -3.17 -11.18 -4.72
CA LEU A 210 -3.71 -12.52 -4.47
C LEU A 210 -4.44 -13.06 -5.70
N LYS A 211 -5.14 -12.21 -6.44
CA LYS A 211 -5.81 -12.60 -7.68
C LYS A 211 -4.81 -13.00 -8.75
N ALA A 212 -3.71 -12.26 -8.90
CA ALA A 212 -2.64 -12.61 -9.84
C ALA A 212 -1.92 -13.91 -9.43
N ALA A 213 -1.59 -14.07 -8.15
CA ALA A 213 -0.98 -15.29 -7.63
C ALA A 213 -1.88 -16.51 -7.81
N LYS A 214 -3.19 -16.36 -7.59
CA LYS A 214 -4.18 -17.42 -7.83
C LYS A 214 -4.20 -17.84 -9.30
N ALA A 215 -4.22 -16.90 -10.24
CA ALA A 215 -4.22 -17.21 -11.67
C ALA A 215 -2.95 -17.98 -12.08
N SER A 216 -1.79 -17.59 -11.58
CA SER A 216 -0.53 -18.31 -11.83
C SER A 216 -0.54 -19.72 -11.23
N LEU A 217 -1.11 -19.90 -10.04
CA LEU A 217 -1.23 -21.22 -9.42
C LEU A 217 -2.20 -22.12 -10.19
N GLU A 218 -3.31 -21.58 -10.69
CA GLU A 218 -4.25 -22.32 -11.55
C GLU A 218 -3.58 -22.79 -12.84
N GLU A 219 -2.73 -21.96 -13.47
CA GLU A 219 -1.92 -22.34 -14.63
C GLU A 219 -0.94 -23.49 -14.28
N GLN A 220 -0.19 -23.37 -13.18
CA GLN A 220 0.71 -24.44 -12.73
C GLN A 220 -0.02 -25.76 -12.45
N VAL A 221 -1.25 -25.71 -11.94
CA VAL A 221 -2.06 -26.91 -11.70
C VAL A 221 -2.40 -27.60 -13.03
N VAL A 222 -2.74 -26.84 -14.07
CA VAL A 222 -3.00 -27.38 -15.41
C VAL A 222 -1.74 -28.02 -16.00
N ASP A 223 -0.58 -27.37 -15.88
CA ASP A 223 0.69 -27.93 -16.35
C ASP A 223 1.07 -29.21 -15.60
N HIS A 224 0.89 -29.23 -14.28
CA HIS A 224 1.13 -30.43 -13.48
C HIS A 224 0.19 -31.59 -13.85
N GLN A 225 -1.07 -31.31 -14.17
CA GLN A 225 -2.00 -32.33 -14.65
C GLN A 225 -1.51 -32.94 -15.97
N LYS A 226 -1.13 -32.10 -16.93
CA LYS A 226 -0.59 -32.55 -18.22
C LYS A 226 0.68 -33.38 -18.05
N LEU A 227 1.63 -32.93 -17.22
CA LEU A 227 2.84 -33.69 -16.91
C LEU A 227 2.53 -35.03 -16.22
N THR A 228 1.45 -35.10 -15.45
CA THR A 228 1.02 -36.35 -14.79
C THR A 228 0.48 -37.34 -15.82
N GLU A 229 -0.31 -36.88 -16.78
CA GLU A 229 -0.82 -37.69 -17.89
C GLU A 229 0.31 -38.19 -18.79
N ASP A 230 1.24 -37.30 -19.18
CA ASP A 230 2.41 -37.63 -19.99
C ASP A 230 3.29 -38.67 -19.28
N ASN A 231 3.55 -38.50 -17.97
CA ASN A 231 4.29 -39.48 -17.18
C ASN A 231 3.58 -40.84 -17.08
N ALA A 232 2.24 -40.85 -16.97
CA ALA A 232 1.48 -42.09 -16.99
C ALA A 232 1.61 -42.81 -18.34
N GLY A 233 1.56 -42.05 -19.45
CA GLY A 233 1.79 -42.56 -20.80
C GLY A 233 3.19 -43.14 -20.99
N LEU A 234 4.23 -42.42 -20.55
CA LEU A 234 5.61 -42.89 -20.61
C LEU A 234 5.82 -44.16 -19.77
N ARG A 235 5.23 -44.24 -18.56
CA ARG A 235 5.30 -45.44 -17.73
C ARG A 235 4.65 -46.65 -18.41
N ALA A 236 3.51 -46.47 -19.07
CA ALA A 236 2.87 -47.54 -19.83
C ALA A 236 3.72 -48.01 -21.02
N GLN A 237 4.44 -47.10 -21.69
CA GLN A 237 5.38 -47.46 -22.74
C GLN A 237 6.58 -48.24 -22.21
N VAL A 238 7.15 -47.80 -21.08
CA VAL A 238 8.23 -48.52 -20.41
C VAL A 238 7.79 -49.92 -20.03
N GLU A 239 6.63 -50.09 -19.38
CA GLU A 239 6.10 -51.41 -19.02
C GLU A 239 5.87 -52.29 -20.26
N SER A 240 5.37 -51.71 -21.36
CA SER A 240 5.19 -52.42 -22.63
C SER A 240 6.52 -52.90 -23.22
N LEU A 241 7.55 -52.06 -23.20
CA LEU A 241 8.88 -52.39 -23.71
C LEU A 241 9.57 -53.42 -22.80
N GLU A 242 9.52 -53.24 -21.49
CA GLU A 242 10.00 -54.22 -20.51
C GLU A 242 9.32 -55.58 -20.68
N GLY A 243 8.03 -55.60 -21.01
CA GLY A 243 7.31 -56.83 -21.34
C GLY A 243 7.82 -57.51 -22.61
N LYS A 244 8.26 -56.76 -23.62
CA LYS A 244 8.80 -57.28 -24.89
C LYS A 244 10.25 -57.75 -24.78
N VAL A 245 11.03 -57.14 -23.90
CA VAL A 245 12.47 -57.43 -23.68
C VAL A 245 12.65 -58.31 -22.43
N ARG A 246 11.57 -58.86 -21.88
CA ARG A 246 11.66 -59.74 -20.71
C ARG A 246 12.42 -61.01 -21.09
N PRO A 247 13.48 -61.37 -20.34
CA PRO A 247 14.20 -62.61 -20.55
C PRO A 247 13.31 -63.85 -20.50
N LEU A 248 13.50 -64.78 -21.43
CA LEU A 248 12.97 -66.14 -21.36
C LEU A 248 13.64 -66.92 -20.21
N ALA A 249 12.93 -67.93 -19.69
CA ALA A 249 13.36 -68.70 -18.51
C ALA A 249 14.58 -69.59 -18.79
N ASP A 250 14.77 -69.96 -20.05
CA ASP A 250 15.82 -70.81 -20.60
C ASP A 250 16.96 -70.01 -21.25
N GLU A 251 16.91 -68.68 -21.26
CA GLU A 251 18.00 -67.85 -21.76
C GLU A 251 19.27 -68.00 -20.93
N THR A 252 20.38 -68.21 -21.62
CA THR A 252 21.74 -68.23 -21.07
C THR A 252 22.23 -66.83 -20.71
N GLU A 253 23.28 -66.74 -19.89
CA GLU A 253 23.88 -65.43 -19.55
C GLU A 253 24.49 -64.74 -20.78
N GLU A 254 25.03 -65.51 -21.73
CA GLU A 254 25.58 -64.99 -22.99
C GLU A 254 24.49 -64.39 -23.88
N GLU A 255 23.34 -65.07 -24.00
CA GLU A 255 22.19 -64.55 -24.76
C GLU A 255 21.59 -63.29 -24.13
N ARG A 256 21.54 -63.21 -22.78
CA ARG A 256 21.11 -61.99 -22.07
C ARG A 256 22.09 -60.82 -22.21
N ALA A 257 23.37 -61.10 -22.40
CA ALA A 257 24.38 -60.07 -22.56
C ALA A 257 24.27 -59.33 -23.90
N LEU A 258 23.53 -59.88 -24.87
CA LEU A 258 23.25 -59.27 -26.17
C LEU A 258 22.21 -58.15 -25.99
N GLY A 259 22.69 -56.94 -25.72
CA GLY A 259 21.87 -55.75 -25.44
C GLY A 259 21.44 -55.01 -26.70
N SER A 260 22.05 -55.32 -27.86
CA SER A 260 21.77 -54.62 -29.11
C SER A 260 21.53 -55.57 -30.29
N ARG A 261 20.82 -55.08 -31.33
CA ARG A 261 20.63 -55.83 -32.58
C ARG A 261 21.98 -56.13 -33.26
N GLY A 262 22.96 -55.24 -33.11
CA GLY A 262 24.31 -55.44 -33.66
C GLY A 262 25.00 -56.63 -33.01
N GLU A 263 24.99 -56.68 -31.67
CA GLU A 263 25.55 -57.79 -30.90
C GLU A 263 24.88 -59.13 -31.25
N LEU A 264 23.54 -59.17 -31.34
CA LEU A 264 22.81 -60.37 -31.74
C LEU A 264 23.22 -60.87 -33.14
N LEU A 265 23.30 -59.96 -34.12
CA LEU A 265 23.71 -60.32 -35.48
C LEU A 265 25.17 -60.76 -35.53
N GLY A 266 26.05 -60.16 -34.73
CA GLY A 266 27.43 -60.58 -34.57
C GLY A 266 27.53 -62.01 -34.05
N HIS A 267 26.84 -62.31 -32.94
CA HIS A 267 26.83 -63.64 -32.35
C HIS A 267 26.26 -64.70 -33.31
N LEU A 268 25.19 -64.38 -34.05
CA LEU A 268 24.63 -65.29 -35.07
C LEU A 268 25.62 -65.58 -36.21
N ARG A 269 26.41 -64.59 -36.64
CA ARG A 269 27.46 -64.80 -37.65
C ARG A 269 28.54 -65.73 -37.13
N THR A 270 29.03 -65.51 -35.91
CA THR A 270 30.03 -66.40 -35.28
C THR A 270 29.50 -67.82 -35.15
N LEU A 271 28.27 -68.00 -34.66
CA LEU A 271 27.64 -69.32 -34.53
C LEU A 271 27.53 -70.05 -35.88
N ASN A 272 27.19 -69.32 -36.95
CA ASN A 272 27.14 -69.89 -38.30
C ASN A 272 28.54 -70.31 -38.81
N GLN A 273 29.57 -69.51 -38.55
CA GLN A 273 30.95 -69.85 -38.90
C GLN A 273 31.41 -71.11 -38.15
N ASP A 274 31.15 -71.19 -36.85
CA ASP A 274 31.49 -72.34 -36.01
C ASP A 274 30.77 -73.62 -36.46
N LEU A 275 29.50 -73.52 -36.84
CA LEU A 275 28.74 -74.65 -37.36
C LEU A 275 29.33 -75.17 -38.68
N VAL A 276 29.68 -74.28 -39.61
CA VAL A 276 30.33 -74.64 -40.87
C VAL A 276 31.69 -75.29 -40.60
N ALA A 277 32.48 -74.77 -39.67
CA ALA A 277 33.74 -75.36 -39.26
C ALA A 277 33.54 -76.79 -38.69
N CYS A 278 32.58 -76.97 -37.78
CA CYS A 278 32.25 -78.29 -37.21
C CYS A 278 31.84 -79.30 -38.29
N PHE A 279 31.07 -78.90 -39.31
CA PHE A 279 30.71 -79.79 -40.41
C PHE A 279 31.91 -80.20 -41.27
N LYS A 280 32.82 -79.26 -41.54
CA LYS A 280 34.08 -79.53 -42.25
C LYS A 280 34.91 -80.56 -41.47
N GLU A 281 35.17 -80.28 -40.19
CA GLU A 281 35.94 -81.16 -39.32
C GLU A 281 35.30 -82.56 -39.17
N GLY A 282 33.97 -82.61 -39.03
CA GLY A 282 33.24 -83.87 -38.93
C GLY A 282 33.34 -84.70 -40.21
N PHE A 283 33.27 -84.06 -41.38
CA PHE A 283 33.47 -84.70 -42.68
C PHE A 283 34.91 -85.21 -42.82
N ASP A 284 35.91 -84.38 -42.55
CA ASP A 284 37.32 -84.74 -42.67
C ASP A 284 37.65 -85.93 -41.76
N ASN A 285 37.20 -85.91 -40.50
CA ASN A 285 37.35 -87.03 -39.57
C ASN A 285 36.66 -88.31 -40.09
N ALA A 286 35.47 -88.22 -40.67
CA ALA A 286 34.79 -89.38 -41.25
C ALA A 286 35.56 -89.94 -42.45
N VAL A 287 36.10 -89.08 -43.31
CA VAL A 287 36.94 -89.45 -44.45
C VAL A 287 38.21 -90.14 -43.98
N GLU A 288 38.89 -89.60 -42.96
CA GLU A 288 40.08 -90.22 -42.36
C GLU A 288 39.77 -91.60 -41.80
N GLN A 289 38.69 -91.74 -41.02
CA GLN A 289 38.26 -93.02 -40.47
C GLN A 289 37.96 -94.04 -41.59
N LEU A 290 37.32 -93.59 -42.67
CA LEU A 290 37.01 -94.45 -43.81
C LEU A 290 38.27 -94.83 -44.59
N GLY A 291 39.24 -93.93 -44.70
CA GLY A 291 40.55 -94.19 -45.30
C GLY A 291 41.38 -95.22 -44.51
N LEU A 292 41.26 -95.25 -43.18
CA LEU A 292 41.88 -96.29 -42.36
C LEU A 292 41.29 -97.69 -42.63
N LEU A 293 39.98 -97.78 -42.89
CA LEU A 293 39.29 -99.04 -43.20
C LEU A 293 39.46 -99.44 -44.67
N ASN A 294 39.55 -98.47 -45.58
CA ASN A 294 39.68 -98.67 -47.02
C ASN A 294 40.82 -97.80 -47.58
N PRO A 295 42.05 -98.33 -47.67
CA PRO A 295 43.21 -97.57 -48.14
C PRO A 295 43.11 -97.12 -49.60
N GLU A 296 42.25 -97.76 -50.41
CA GLU A 296 42.04 -97.41 -51.82
C GLU A 296 40.89 -96.40 -52.02
N LEU A 297 40.41 -95.77 -50.94
CA LEU A 297 39.34 -94.78 -51.00
C LEU A 297 39.78 -93.55 -51.80
N VAL A 298 39.08 -93.28 -52.90
CA VAL A 298 39.26 -92.05 -53.70
C VAL A 298 38.40 -90.94 -53.09
N THR A 299 39.05 -89.93 -52.52
CA THR A 299 38.41 -88.76 -51.89
C THR A 299 38.52 -87.50 -52.76
N ALA A 300 39.21 -87.59 -53.89
CA ALA A 300 39.39 -86.48 -54.82
C ALA A 300 38.03 -85.95 -55.32
N GLY A 301 37.77 -84.67 -55.11
CA GLY A 301 36.50 -84.02 -55.46
C GLY A 301 35.37 -84.21 -54.45
N SER A 302 35.59 -84.95 -53.36
CA SER A 302 34.64 -85.02 -52.25
C SER A 302 34.89 -83.88 -51.26
N ALA A 303 33.82 -83.27 -50.77
CA ALA A 303 33.84 -82.28 -49.70
C ALA A 303 32.56 -82.39 -48.88
N TYR A 304 32.55 -81.80 -47.68
CA TYR A 304 31.45 -81.86 -46.71
C TYR A 304 30.08 -81.43 -47.28
N ASN A 305 30.10 -80.60 -48.33
CA ASN A 305 28.92 -80.06 -48.98
C ASN A 305 28.55 -80.76 -50.30
N CYS A 306 29.30 -81.76 -50.74
CA CYS A 306 29.07 -82.42 -52.02
C CYS A 306 28.28 -83.72 -51.84
N CYS A 307 27.51 -84.10 -52.85
CA CYS A 307 26.75 -85.35 -52.87
C CYS A 307 26.86 -86.03 -54.24
N VAL A 308 26.73 -87.37 -54.27
CA VAL A 308 26.71 -88.12 -55.54
C VAL A 308 25.29 -88.19 -56.07
N ARG A 309 25.06 -87.70 -57.29
CA ARG A 309 23.79 -87.87 -58.03
C ARG A 309 24.11 -88.46 -59.39
N ASP A 310 23.43 -89.55 -59.74
CA ASP A 310 23.58 -90.23 -61.04
C ASP A 310 25.03 -90.61 -61.42
N GLY A 311 25.89 -90.83 -60.41
CA GLY A 311 27.30 -91.17 -60.59
C GLY A 311 28.26 -89.97 -60.68
N GLU A 312 27.74 -88.74 -60.63
CA GLU A 312 28.54 -87.51 -60.60
C GLU A 312 28.53 -86.87 -59.21
N ILE A 313 29.68 -86.30 -58.80
CA ILE A 313 29.77 -85.51 -57.57
C ILE A 313 29.28 -84.10 -57.88
N ILE A 314 28.23 -83.67 -57.18
CA ILE A 314 27.63 -82.34 -57.29
C ILE A 314 27.81 -81.62 -55.96
N CYS A 315 28.43 -80.43 -56.01
CA CYS A 315 28.56 -79.52 -54.88
C CYS A 315 27.57 -78.36 -55.06
N PRO A 316 26.37 -78.42 -54.46
CA PRO A 316 25.29 -77.45 -54.70
C PRO A 316 25.59 -76.01 -54.25
N PHE A 317 26.64 -75.80 -53.46
CA PHE A 317 27.18 -74.47 -53.15
C PHE A 317 28.70 -74.50 -53.31
N GLU A 318 29.28 -73.46 -53.91
CA GLU A 318 30.72 -73.28 -53.92
C GLU A 318 31.16 -72.98 -52.48
N ALA A 319 32.22 -73.63 -52.01
CA ALA A 319 32.81 -73.31 -50.73
C ALA A 319 33.55 -71.97 -50.88
N GLU A 320 32.81 -70.88 -50.93
CA GLU A 320 33.41 -69.55 -50.84
C GLU A 320 34.19 -69.48 -49.53
N GLU A 321 35.51 -69.33 -49.63
CA GLU A 321 36.39 -68.84 -48.57
C GLU A 321 36.12 -67.35 -48.24
N GLU A 322 34.93 -66.85 -48.58
CA GLU A 322 34.55 -65.44 -48.65
C GLU A 322 33.55 -65.07 -47.54
N LEU A 323 33.76 -65.61 -46.34
CA LEU A 323 33.20 -65.06 -45.09
C LEU A 323 34.32 -64.56 -44.16
N GLY A 324 35.48 -64.25 -44.73
CA GLY A 324 36.47 -63.36 -44.12
C GLY A 324 35.91 -61.95 -44.12
N GLY A 325 35.73 -61.39 -42.93
CA GLY A 325 35.13 -60.07 -42.74
C GLY A 325 35.77 -59.01 -43.63
N GLU A 326 34.93 -58.23 -44.29
CA GLU A 326 35.29 -56.89 -44.68
C GLU A 326 35.66 -56.15 -43.38
N GLU A 327 36.96 -55.95 -43.16
CA GLU A 327 37.46 -54.97 -42.20
C GLU A 327 36.94 -53.61 -42.67
N GLU A 328 35.86 -53.12 -42.05
CA GLU A 328 35.48 -51.71 -42.16
C GLU A 328 36.62 -50.90 -41.52
N GLU A 329 37.42 -50.23 -42.36
CA GLU A 329 38.31 -49.16 -41.93
C GLU A 329 37.44 -48.09 -41.22
N GLU A 330 37.57 -48.02 -39.89
CA GLU A 330 37.07 -46.88 -39.12
C GLU A 330 37.92 -45.64 -39.48
N ASP A 331 37.42 -44.84 -40.41
CA ASP A 331 37.85 -43.45 -40.58
C ASP A 331 37.51 -42.66 -39.30
N GLU A 332 38.51 -42.44 -38.45
CA GLU A 332 38.50 -41.38 -37.45
C GLU A 332 38.42 -40.01 -38.14
N GLU A 333 37.22 -39.52 -38.44
CA GLU A 333 37.01 -38.10 -38.70
C GLU A 333 36.45 -37.39 -37.45
N VAL A 334 37.42 -36.87 -36.69
CA VAL A 334 37.25 -35.86 -35.65
C VAL A 334 36.55 -34.62 -36.23
N LEU A 335 35.30 -34.37 -35.84
CA LEU A 335 34.75 -33.01 -35.83
C LEU A 335 34.21 -32.64 -34.45
N ARG A 336 35.11 -31.97 -33.71
CA ARG A 336 34.75 -30.99 -32.70
C ARG A 336 34.04 -29.80 -33.36
N ALA A 337 33.24 -29.13 -32.53
CA ALA A 337 32.53 -27.86 -32.72
C ALA A 337 31.09 -28.08 -33.26
N GLU A 338 30.04 -27.52 -32.66
CA GLU A 338 29.96 -26.17 -32.10
C GLU A 338 29.15 -26.09 -30.79
N SER A 339 29.51 -25.07 -30.02
CA SER A 339 28.82 -24.53 -28.85
C SER A 339 27.55 -23.78 -29.22
#